data_AF-A0A4R4QIL6-F1
#
_entry.id   AF-A0A4R4QIL6-F1
#
_cell.length_a   1.000
_cell.length_b   1.000
_cell.length_c   1.000
_cell.angle_alpha   90.00
_cell.angle_beta   90.00
_cell.angle_gamma   90.00
#
_symmetry.space_group_name_H-M   'P 1'
#
loop_
_entity.id
_entity.type
_entity.pdbx_description
1 polymer ?
#
loop_
_entity_poly.entity_id
_entity_poly.type
_entity_poly.pdbx_seq_one_letter_code
_entity_poly.pdbx_strand_id
1 'polypeptide(L)'
;MSTHADRSDAGRVRMPADVDAPDKVAYGLTFRQLAILAVAALAFYGAWRFLHQLVPVPVLVGAAVVLGAMVFAVAVGRRDGLPLDVWLLAAVRHAQAPRALSTTDTTSRTPDWVQAPKSRVMTPAPLTLPADAIADGGEIRLGGARAAMVAASSVNLALRTADEQAALIDTFGRWLNSLATPTQIVVSARPVDLHSAARALSQVMDGLPHPALAEAAADHARFLEDLATRRDPLRRQVLIVTRTSPGERGEHAARRRADQAVRVLSGLGVTTRTLDGTAVTAAIAASADPYRPPRPGGLAAPDAVITSTPHHRRRPRRSEQP
;
A
#
# COMPACT_ATOMS: atom_id res chain seq x y z
N MET A 1 31.34 -38.69 -29.35
CA MET A 1 31.54 -37.30 -28.88
C MET A 1 30.18 -36.63 -28.88
N SER A 2 29.41 -36.91 -27.84
CA SER A 2 27.99 -36.57 -27.76
C SER A 2 27.85 -35.15 -27.21
N THR A 3 27.30 -34.27 -28.02
CA THR A 3 26.95 -32.90 -27.65
C THR A 3 25.84 -32.93 -26.60
N HIS A 4 26.19 -32.61 -25.35
CA HIS A 4 25.20 -32.24 -24.34
C HIS A 4 24.55 -30.92 -24.81
N ALA A 5 23.35 -31.02 -25.39
CA ALA A 5 22.50 -29.86 -25.58
C ALA A 5 22.13 -29.31 -24.19
N ASP A 6 22.62 -28.10 -23.92
CA ASP A 6 22.36 -27.34 -22.71
C ASP A 6 20.84 -27.06 -22.61
N ARG A 7 20.14 -27.91 -21.84
CA ARG A 7 18.69 -27.86 -21.64
C ARG A 7 18.28 -26.74 -20.66
N SER A 8 19.21 -25.88 -20.25
CA SER A 8 18.97 -24.82 -19.27
C SER A 8 18.39 -23.53 -19.86
N ASP A 9 18.33 -23.40 -21.19
CA ASP A 9 17.90 -22.14 -21.84
C ASP A 9 16.42 -22.12 -22.28
N ALA A 10 15.71 -23.25 -22.19
CA ALA A 10 14.32 -23.40 -22.66
C ALA A 10 13.24 -22.68 -21.82
N GLY A 11 13.62 -21.87 -20.84
CA GLY A 11 12.69 -21.19 -19.92
C GLY A 11 13.02 -19.73 -19.61
N ARG A 12 14.11 -19.16 -20.16
CA ARG A 12 14.44 -17.75 -19.94
C ARG A 12 13.64 -16.89 -20.90
N VAL A 13 12.43 -16.52 -20.47
CA VAL A 13 11.72 -15.40 -21.09
C VAL A 13 12.55 -14.15 -20.84
N ARG A 14 13.08 -13.57 -21.93
CA ARG A 14 13.82 -12.32 -21.88
C ARG A 14 12.85 -11.20 -21.52
N MET A 15 12.67 -10.94 -20.23
CA MET A 15 11.87 -9.81 -19.78
C MET A 15 12.55 -8.51 -20.25
N PRO A 16 11.83 -7.64 -20.97
CA PRO A 16 12.32 -6.30 -21.27
C PRO A 16 12.68 -5.61 -19.95
N ALA A 17 13.84 -4.96 -19.89
CA ALA A 17 14.29 -4.28 -18.69
C ALA A 17 13.39 -3.10 -18.29
N ASP A 18 12.53 -2.63 -19.21
CA ASP A 18 11.59 -1.53 -19.00
C ASP A 18 10.24 -1.90 -19.67
N VAL A 19 9.34 -2.49 -18.88
CA VAL A 19 7.99 -2.88 -19.32
C VAL A 19 7.08 -1.65 -19.47
N ASP A 20 7.43 -0.53 -18.82
CA ASP A 20 6.67 0.72 -18.81
C ASP A 20 7.24 1.78 -19.78
N ALA A 21 8.16 1.39 -20.67
CA ALA A 21 8.74 2.30 -21.66
C ALA A 21 7.62 2.90 -22.54
N PRO A 22 7.43 4.23 -22.53
CA PRO A 22 6.33 4.84 -23.26
C PRO A 22 6.55 4.71 -24.77
N ASP A 23 5.48 4.37 -25.50
CA ASP A 23 5.52 4.23 -26.95
C ASP A 23 5.95 5.54 -27.62
N LYS A 24 7.04 5.46 -28.40
CA LYS A 24 7.60 6.57 -29.17
C LYS A 24 6.99 6.54 -30.56
N VAL A 25 6.34 7.63 -30.96
CA VAL A 25 5.55 7.68 -32.20
C VAL A 25 6.33 8.34 -33.33
N ALA A 26 6.96 9.49 -33.08
CA ALA A 26 7.73 10.20 -34.10
C ALA A 26 8.92 10.93 -33.46
N TYR A 27 10.08 10.90 -34.13
CA TYR A 27 11.33 11.56 -33.70
C TYR A 27 11.77 11.23 -32.26
N GLY A 28 11.41 10.04 -31.77
CA GLY A 28 11.71 9.61 -30.40
C GLY A 28 10.82 10.25 -29.32
N LEU A 29 9.81 11.03 -29.71
CA LEU A 29 8.83 11.65 -28.82
C LEU A 29 7.58 10.78 -28.66
N THR A 30 6.97 10.87 -27.48
CA THR A 30 5.68 10.22 -27.21
C THR A 30 4.53 11.01 -27.84
N PHE A 31 3.39 10.36 -28.08
CA PHE A 31 2.18 11.05 -28.53
C PHE A 31 1.80 12.21 -27.60
N ARG A 32 1.99 12.02 -26.29
CA ARG A 32 1.72 13.02 -25.26
C ARG A 32 2.59 14.27 -25.41
N GLN A 33 3.88 14.09 -25.71
CA GLN A 33 4.82 15.19 -25.94
C GLN A 33 4.46 15.96 -27.21
N LEU A 34 4.14 15.26 -28.29
CA LEU A 34 3.71 15.88 -29.54
C LEU A 34 2.41 16.68 -29.36
N ALA A 35 1.44 16.15 -28.60
CA ALA A 35 0.21 16.85 -28.29
C ALA A 35 0.45 18.16 -27.53
N ILE A 36 1.32 18.15 -26.52
CA ILE A 36 1.69 19.36 -25.75
C ILE A 36 2.33 20.41 -26.67
N LEU A 37 3.30 19.99 -27.50
CA LEU A 37 3.97 20.89 -28.44
C LEU A 37 3.01 21.45 -29.50
N ALA A 38 2.09 20.63 -30.02
CA ALA A 38 1.10 21.06 -31.00
C ALA A 38 0.12 22.10 -30.43
N VAL A 39 -0.38 21.87 -29.22
CA VAL A 39 -1.27 22.83 -28.53
C VAL A 39 -0.54 24.15 -28.27
N ALA A 40 0.72 24.10 -27.82
CA ALA A 40 1.52 25.29 -27.61
C ALA A 40 1.79 26.05 -28.92
N ALA A 41 2.14 25.34 -30.00
CA ALA A 41 2.33 25.95 -31.32
C ALA A 41 1.06 26.67 -31.82
N LEU A 42 -0.12 26.05 -31.63
CA LEU A 42 -1.40 26.66 -31.98
C LEU A 42 -1.69 27.91 -31.13
N ALA A 43 -1.40 27.87 -29.83
CA ALA A 43 -1.54 29.02 -28.95
C ALA A 43 -0.61 30.18 -29.34
N PHE A 44 0.66 29.90 -29.65
CA PHE A 44 1.60 30.91 -30.13
C PHE A 44 1.15 31.53 -31.46
N TYR A 45 0.69 30.70 -32.40
CA TYR A 45 0.17 31.18 -33.68
C TYR A 45 -1.06 32.08 -33.50
N GLY A 46 -1.98 31.68 -32.62
CA GLY A 46 -3.14 32.49 -32.25
C GLY A 46 -2.72 33.85 -31.68
N ALA A 47 -1.85 33.84 -30.67
CA ALA A 47 -1.34 35.06 -30.04
C ALA A 47 -0.63 35.98 -31.05
N TRP A 48 0.20 35.42 -31.93
CA TRP A 48 0.88 36.18 -32.99
C TRP A 48 -0.11 36.92 -33.89
N ARG A 49 -1.19 36.25 -34.31
CA ARG A 49 -2.19 36.82 -35.22
C ARG A 49 -2.86 38.07 -34.65
N PHE A 50 -3.04 38.16 -33.33
CA PHE A 50 -3.63 39.33 -32.68
C PHE A 50 -2.58 40.36 -32.24
N LEU A 51 -1.42 39.91 -31.77
CA LEU A 51 -0.48 40.79 -31.05
C LEU A 51 0.55 41.46 -31.95
N HIS A 52 0.81 40.94 -33.17
CA HIS A 52 1.78 41.52 -34.11
C HIS A 52 1.43 42.93 -34.58
N GLN A 53 0.17 43.35 -34.46
CA GLN A 53 -0.28 44.70 -34.80
C GLN A 53 -0.05 45.71 -33.67
N LEU A 54 0.12 45.22 -32.44
CA LEU A 54 0.21 46.03 -31.21
C LEU A 54 1.64 46.07 -30.65
N VAL A 55 2.45 45.04 -30.92
CA VAL A 55 3.78 44.85 -30.32
C VAL A 55 4.84 44.71 -31.42
N PRO A 56 6.03 45.34 -31.29
CA PRO A 56 7.11 45.18 -32.25
C PRO A 56 7.50 43.71 -32.44
N VAL A 57 7.64 43.32 -33.71
CA VAL A 57 7.99 41.96 -34.14
C VAL A 57 9.19 41.35 -33.40
N PRO A 58 10.31 42.06 -33.15
CA PRO A 58 11.46 41.48 -32.45
C PRO A 58 11.14 41.03 -31.02
N VAL A 59 10.27 41.77 -30.32
CA VAL A 59 9.87 41.45 -28.93
C VAL A 59 9.02 40.19 -28.92
N LEU A 60 8.11 40.04 -29.87
CA LEU A 60 7.26 38.85 -30.00
C LEU A 60 8.08 37.60 -30.33
N VAL A 61 9.05 37.71 -31.24
CA VAL A 61 9.95 36.59 -31.58
C VAL A 61 10.80 36.20 -30.37
N GLY A 62 11.38 37.17 -29.65
CA GLY A 62 12.15 36.90 -28.44
C GLY A 62 11.34 36.19 -27.37
N ALA A 63 10.11 36.66 -27.10
CA ALA A 63 9.20 36.01 -26.16
C ALA A 63 8.81 34.60 -26.60
N ALA A 64 8.52 34.39 -27.88
CA ALA A 64 8.17 33.08 -28.43
C ALA A 64 9.33 32.07 -28.30
N VAL A 65 10.58 32.50 -28.51
CA VAL A 65 11.76 31.64 -28.32
C VAL A 65 11.91 31.20 -26.86
N VAL A 66 11.83 32.15 -25.92
CA VAL A 66 11.97 31.84 -24.48
C VAL A 66 10.84 30.93 -23.99
N LEU A 67 9.59 31.26 -24.33
CA LEU A 67 8.44 30.46 -23.92
C LEU A 67 8.42 29.10 -24.64
N GLY A 68 8.79 29.05 -25.91
CA GLY A 68 8.90 27.80 -26.67
C GLY A 68 9.97 26.87 -26.10
N ALA A 69 11.13 27.41 -25.72
CA ALA A 69 12.18 26.65 -25.03
C ALA A 69 11.69 26.11 -23.67
N MET A 70 10.94 26.91 -22.91
CA MET A 70 10.33 26.49 -21.65
C MET A 70 9.33 25.34 -21.86
N VAL A 71 8.43 25.47 -22.84
CA VAL A 71 7.45 24.42 -23.16
C VAL A 71 8.15 23.13 -23.61
N PHE A 72 9.18 23.24 -24.44
CA PHE A 72 9.97 22.10 -24.87
C PHE A 72 10.68 21.43 -23.70
N ALA A 73 11.30 22.20 -22.81
CA ALA A 73 11.93 21.70 -21.60
C ALA A 73 10.92 20.96 -20.70
N VAL A 74 9.71 21.50 -20.53
CA VAL A 74 8.64 20.85 -19.74
C VAL A 74 8.12 19.57 -20.42
N ALA A 75 7.99 19.55 -21.74
CA ALA A 75 7.50 18.39 -22.48
C ALA A 75 8.53 17.24 -22.50
N VAL A 76 9.81 17.56 -22.69
CA VAL A 76 10.86 16.54 -22.86
C VAL A 76 11.56 16.20 -21.54
N GLY A 77 11.68 17.17 -20.64
CA GLY A 77 12.43 16.99 -19.40
C GLY A 77 11.74 16.02 -18.44
N ARG A 78 12.59 15.31 -17.69
CA ARG A 78 12.18 14.39 -16.64
C ARG A 78 12.90 14.75 -15.35
N ARG A 79 12.21 14.57 -14.24
CA ARG A 79 12.77 14.72 -12.89
C ARG A 79 12.29 13.56 -12.05
N ASP A 80 13.23 12.89 -11.38
CA ASP A 80 12.95 11.76 -10.48
C ASP A 80 12.10 10.65 -11.14
N GLY A 81 12.34 10.40 -12.44
CA GLY A 81 11.61 9.41 -13.23
C GLY A 81 10.24 9.87 -13.75
N LEU A 82 9.72 11.01 -13.33
CA LEU A 82 8.46 11.59 -13.82
C LEU A 82 8.70 12.62 -14.94
N PRO A 83 7.79 12.74 -15.91
CA PRO A 83 7.85 13.85 -16.87
C PRO A 83 7.58 15.19 -16.15
N LEU A 84 8.25 16.26 -16.57
CA LEU A 84 8.25 17.55 -15.86
C LEU A 84 6.86 18.20 -15.77
N ASP A 85 5.99 17.96 -16.74
CA ASP A 85 4.61 18.44 -16.72
C ASP A 85 3.78 17.82 -15.59
N VAL A 86 3.91 16.50 -15.38
CA VAL A 86 3.29 15.79 -14.25
C VAL A 86 3.90 16.23 -12.94
N TRP A 87 5.22 16.43 -12.90
CA TRP A 87 5.91 16.93 -11.72
C TRP A 87 5.44 18.35 -11.33
N LEU A 88 5.36 19.27 -12.30
CA LEU A 88 4.84 20.62 -12.09
C LEU A 88 3.38 20.61 -11.64
N LEU A 89 2.55 19.77 -12.25
CA LEU A 89 1.16 19.61 -11.85
C LEU A 89 1.03 19.04 -10.43
N ALA A 90 1.87 18.08 -10.06
CA ALA A 90 1.94 17.58 -8.69
C ALA A 90 2.41 18.68 -7.71
N ALA A 91 3.38 19.50 -8.10
CA ALA A 91 3.86 20.62 -7.29
C ALA A 91 2.78 21.69 -7.09
N VAL A 92 2.05 22.06 -8.15
CA VAL A 92 0.92 23.01 -8.07
C VAL A 92 -0.19 22.44 -7.19
N ARG A 93 -0.57 21.17 -7.38
CA ARG A 93 -1.57 20.50 -6.53
C ARG A 93 -1.13 20.44 -5.08
N HIS A 94 0.15 20.16 -4.83
CA HIS A 94 0.70 20.14 -3.48
C HIS A 94 0.74 21.54 -2.84
N ALA A 95 1.08 22.58 -3.62
CA ALA A 95 1.06 23.96 -3.15
C ALA A 95 -0.35 24.45 -2.81
N GLN A 96 -1.36 23.95 -3.54
CA GLN A 96 -2.78 24.23 -3.29
C GLN A 96 -3.41 23.29 -2.26
N ALA A 97 -2.74 22.20 -1.87
CA ALA A 97 -3.27 21.25 -0.92
C ALA A 97 -3.36 21.86 0.49
N PRO A 98 -4.43 21.57 1.24
CA PRO A 98 -4.53 22.01 2.62
C PRO A 98 -3.40 21.39 3.46
N ARG A 99 -2.68 22.24 4.20
CA ARG A 99 -1.51 21.83 5.01
C ARG A 99 -1.88 21.29 6.39
N ALA A 100 -3.12 21.50 6.83
CA ALA A 100 -3.65 20.98 8.07
C ALA A 100 -4.96 20.27 7.77
N LEU A 101 -5.09 19.03 8.24
CA LEU A 101 -6.29 18.21 8.11
C LEU A 101 -6.83 17.88 9.50
N SER A 102 -8.15 17.93 9.68
CA SER A 102 -8.80 17.57 10.94
C SER A 102 -9.81 16.45 10.75
N THR A 103 -9.88 15.54 11.72
CA THR A 103 -10.91 14.48 11.80
C THR A 103 -12.25 15.02 12.27
N THR A 104 -12.29 16.20 12.89
CA THR A 104 -13.52 16.83 13.37
C THR A 104 -14.21 17.58 12.25
N ASP A 105 -15.55 17.57 12.28
CA ASP A 105 -16.37 18.33 11.36
C ASP A 105 -16.16 19.83 11.61
N THR A 106 -15.30 20.43 10.79
CA THR A 106 -14.99 21.87 10.81
C THR A 106 -16.16 22.70 10.30
N THR A 107 -17.26 22.06 9.87
CA THR A 107 -18.53 22.70 9.48
C THR A 107 -19.44 23.01 10.66
N SER A 108 -19.12 22.53 11.88
CA SER A 108 -19.91 22.86 13.06
C SER A 108 -19.79 24.36 13.37
N ARG A 109 -20.94 25.05 13.39
CA ARG A 109 -21.04 26.49 13.65
C ARG A 109 -20.44 26.76 15.03
N THR A 110 -19.42 27.62 15.09
CA THR A 110 -18.83 28.01 16.39
C THR A 110 -19.92 28.64 17.24
N PRO A 111 -20.08 28.21 18.51
CA PRO A 111 -21.04 28.80 19.42
C PRO A 111 -20.85 30.32 19.53
N ASP A 112 -21.95 31.06 19.73
CA ASP A 112 -21.97 32.53 19.65
C ASP A 112 -21.08 33.23 20.71
N TRP A 113 -20.66 32.51 21.75
CA TRP A 113 -19.75 33.01 22.78
C TRP A 113 -18.25 32.89 22.42
N VAL A 114 -17.90 32.25 21.30
CA VAL A 114 -16.53 32.10 20.83
C VAL A 114 -16.16 33.31 19.96
N GLN A 115 -15.23 34.14 20.44
CA GLN A 115 -14.73 35.27 19.65
C GLN A 115 -13.84 34.76 18.51
N ALA A 116 -14.25 34.99 17.27
CA ALA A 116 -13.42 34.69 16.11
C ALA A 116 -12.14 35.55 16.14
N PRO A 117 -10.95 34.96 15.97
CA PRO A 117 -9.71 35.72 15.89
C PRO A 117 -9.78 36.74 14.74
N LYS A 118 -9.31 37.97 14.99
CA LYS A 118 -9.24 39.04 13.96
C LYS A 118 -8.19 38.77 12.89
N SER A 119 -7.23 37.88 13.15
CA SER A 119 -6.21 37.46 12.21
C SER A 119 -6.71 36.31 11.34
N ARG A 120 -6.22 36.23 10.09
CA ARG A 120 -6.52 35.13 9.18
C ARG A 120 -5.84 33.86 9.69
N VAL A 121 -6.57 33.03 10.44
CA VAL A 121 -6.11 31.71 10.87
C VAL A 121 -6.40 30.72 9.75
N MET A 122 -5.42 29.91 9.36
CA MET A 122 -5.65 28.78 8.46
C MET A 122 -6.47 27.73 9.22
N THR A 123 -7.74 27.57 8.86
CA THR A 123 -8.57 26.48 9.37
C THR A 123 -8.15 25.17 8.70
N PRO A 124 -8.01 24.07 9.47
CA PRO A 124 -7.76 22.75 8.90
C PRO A 124 -8.89 22.36 7.95
N ALA A 125 -8.55 21.73 6.83
CA ALA A 125 -9.56 21.11 5.97
C ALA A 125 -10.02 19.77 6.57
N PRO A 126 -11.23 19.28 6.24
CA PRO A 126 -11.67 17.97 6.69
C PRO A 126 -10.75 16.86 6.16
N LEU A 127 -10.40 15.91 7.03
CA LEU A 127 -9.63 14.72 6.67
C LEU A 127 -10.54 13.70 5.97
N THR A 128 -10.49 13.67 4.65
CA THR A 128 -11.12 12.60 3.87
C THR A 128 -10.19 11.39 3.81
N LEU A 129 -10.53 10.32 4.53
CA LEU A 129 -9.78 9.07 4.48
C LEU A 129 -10.12 8.31 3.20
N PRO A 130 -9.15 7.61 2.57
CA PRO A 130 -9.42 6.78 1.39
C PRO A 130 -10.38 5.61 1.64
N ALA A 131 -10.51 5.18 2.90
CA ALA A 131 -11.43 4.16 3.34
C ALA A 131 -12.40 4.73 4.37
N ASP A 132 -13.70 4.49 4.16
CA ASP A 132 -14.77 5.07 4.97
C ASP A 132 -15.22 4.13 6.10
N ALA A 133 -15.11 2.81 5.90
CA ALA A 133 -15.54 1.80 6.86
C ALA A 133 -14.92 0.44 6.55
N ILE A 134 -14.81 -0.40 7.57
CA ILE A 134 -14.40 -1.80 7.47
C ILE A 134 -15.52 -2.63 8.10
N ALA A 135 -16.20 -3.45 7.31
CA ALA A 135 -17.21 -4.38 7.81
C ALA A 135 -16.58 -5.56 8.56
N ASP A 136 -17.33 -6.21 9.45
CA ASP A 136 -16.87 -7.39 10.21
C ASP A 136 -16.33 -8.50 9.31
N GLY A 137 -16.96 -8.69 8.14
CA GLY A 137 -16.50 -9.65 7.13
C GLY A 137 -15.20 -9.28 6.41
N GLY A 138 -14.58 -8.13 6.72
CA GLY A 138 -13.33 -7.64 6.13
C GLY A 138 -13.48 -6.87 4.82
N GLU A 139 -14.71 -6.50 4.43
CA GLU A 139 -14.94 -5.64 3.26
C GLU A 139 -14.70 -4.17 3.62
N ILE A 140 -13.88 -3.49 2.84
CA ILE A 140 -13.45 -2.11 3.00
C ILE A 140 -14.27 -1.24 2.05
N ARG A 141 -14.92 -0.21 2.56
CA ARG A 141 -15.63 0.79 1.75
C ARG A 141 -14.66 1.90 1.35
N LEU A 142 -14.54 2.17 0.04
CA LEU A 142 -13.65 3.15 -0.58
C LEU A 142 -14.46 4.18 -1.40
N GLY A 143 -15.42 4.85 -0.76
CA GLY A 143 -16.40 5.74 -1.40
C GLY A 143 -17.27 4.99 -2.41
N GLY A 144 -16.97 5.17 -3.70
CA GLY A 144 -17.69 4.53 -4.81
C GLY A 144 -17.29 3.08 -5.12
N ALA A 145 -16.31 2.53 -4.41
CA ALA A 145 -15.84 1.15 -4.62
C ALA A 145 -15.75 0.38 -3.28
N ARG A 146 -15.61 -0.94 -3.38
CA ARG A 146 -15.33 -1.82 -2.24
C ARG A 146 -14.04 -2.58 -2.47
N ALA A 147 -13.35 -2.94 -1.40
CA ALA A 147 -12.15 -3.77 -1.45
C ALA A 147 -12.17 -4.88 -0.41
N ALA A 148 -11.41 -5.94 -0.65
CA ALA A 148 -11.17 -7.01 0.31
C ALA A 148 -9.71 -7.44 0.24
N MET A 149 -9.19 -7.97 1.34
CA MET A 149 -7.78 -8.35 1.45
C MET A 149 -7.63 -9.84 1.70
N VAL A 150 -6.70 -10.47 1.00
CA VAL A 150 -6.26 -11.86 1.23
C VAL A 150 -4.82 -11.83 1.73
N ALA A 151 -4.56 -12.52 2.84
CA ALA A 151 -3.19 -12.80 3.25
C ALA A 151 -2.72 -14.11 2.60
N ALA A 152 -1.50 -14.09 2.07
CA ALA A 152 -0.84 -15.23 1.45
C ALA A 152 0.53 -15.49 2.09
N SER A 153 0.91 -16.76 2.21
CA SER A 153 2.31 -17.13 2.44
C SER A 153 3.13 -17.09 1.15
N SER A 154 4.44 -17.25 1.29
CA SER A 154 5.35 -17.47 0.16
C SER A 154 5.73 -18.94 0.03
N VAL A 155 6.04 -19.37 -1.19
CA VAL A 155 6.67 -20.67 -1.48
C VAL A 155 8.07 -20.42 -2.05
N ASN A 156 9.04 -21.26 -1.68
CA ASN A 156 10.37 -21.22 -2.26
C ASN A 156 10.39 -22.01 -3.57
N LEU A 157 10.27 -21.32 -4.71
CA LEU A 157 10.31 -21.96 -6.04
C LEU A 157 11.63 -22.68 -6.31
N ALA A 158 12.75 -22.20 -5.79
CA ALA A 158 14.07 -22.79 -6.06
C ALA A 158 14.25 -24.19 -5.47
N LEU A 159 13.43 -24.56 -4.48
CA LEU A 159 13.43 -25.90 -3.87
C LEU A 159 12.46 -26.86 -4.55
N ARG A 160 11.77 -26.43 -5.62
CA ARG A 160 10.78 -27.24 -6.37
C ARG A 160 11.42 -27.86 -7.61
N THR A 161 10.90 -29.00 -8.05
CA THR A 161 11.33 -29.62 -9.32
C THR A 161 10.94 -28.73 -10.51
N ALA A 162 11.53 -28.93 -11.68
CA ALA A 162 11.20 -28.12 -12.87
C ALA A 162 9.72 -28.23 -13.26
N ASP A 163 9.14 -29.43 -13.18
CA ASP A 163 7.73 -29.67 -13.48
C ASP A 163 6.81 -29.00 -12.44
N GLU A 164 7.18 -29.04 -11.15
CA GLU A 164 6.46 -28.33 -10.09
C GLU A 164 6.52 -26.82 -10.31
N GLN A 165 7.69 -26.27 -10.66
CA GLN A 165 7.85 -24.85 -10.96
C GLN A 165 6.96 -24.45 -12.14
N ALA A 166 6.96 -25.22 -13.22
CA ALA A 166 6.11 -24.97 -14.39
C ALA A 166 4.62 -24.99 -14.03
N ALA A 167 4.17 -25.97 -13.25
CA ALA A 167 2.78 -26.07 -12.79
C ALA A 167 2.35 -24.90 -11.89
N LEU A 168 3.25 -24.45 -11.01
CA LEU A 168 3.02 -23.27 -10.15
C LEU A 168 2.91 -21.99 -10.99
N ILE A 169 3.81 -21.80 -11.95
CA ILE A 169 3.82 -20.63 -12.86
C ILE A 169 2.56 -20.62 -13.73
N ASP A 170 2.18 -21.75 -14.31
CA ASP A 170 0.96 -21.86 -15.12
C ASP A 170 -0.30 -21.55 -14.30
N THR A 171 -0.42 -22.12 -13.10
CA THR A 171 -1.56 -21.87 -12.21
C THR A 171 -1.62 -20.40 -11.78
N PHE A 172 -0.47 -19.79 -11.46
CA PHE A 172 -0.39 -18.36 -11.16
C PHE A 172 -0.77 -17.49 -12.37
N GLY A 173 -0.32 -17.85 -13.58
CA GLY A 173 -0.68 -17.19 -14.83
C GLY A 173 -2.19 -17.28 -15.12
N ARG A 174 -2.80 -18.45 -14.93
CA ARG A 174 -4.25 -18.65 -15.03
C ARG A 174 -5.01 -17.76 -14.04
N TRP A 175 -4.52 -17.63 -12.81
CA TRP A 175 -5.11 -16.70 -11.84
C TRP A 175 -5.03 -15.26 -12.32
N LEU A 176 -3.86 -14.79 -12.78
CA LEU A 176 -3.70 -13.42 -13.30
C LEU A 176 -4.64 -13.15 -14.49
N ASN A 177 -4.77 -14.10 -15.41
CA ASN A 177 -5.67 -13.99 -16.56
C ASN A 177 -7.16 -14.01 -16.17
N SER A 178 -7.50 -14.47 -14.96
CA SER A 178 -8.88 -14.49 -14.46
C SER A 178 -9.32 -13.17 -13.79
N LEU A 179 -8.39 -12.23 -13.57
CA LEU A 179 -8.67 -10.99 -12.86
C LEU A 179 -9.45 -10.01 -13.75
N ALA A 180 -10.70 -9.73 -13.38
CA ALA A 180 -11.56 -8.80 -14.12
C ALA A 180 -11.44 -7.33 -13.65
N THR A 181 -10.79 -7.08 -12.53
CA THR A 181 -10.67 -5.76 -11.88
C THR A 181 -9.25 -5.53 -11.39
N PRO A 182 -8.80 -4.27 -11.27
CA PRO A 182 -7.49 -3.96 -10.72
C PRO A 182 -7.30 -4.66 -9.36
N THR A 183 -6.28 -5.51 -9.29
CA THR A 183 -5.93 -6.29 -8.10
C THR A 183 -4.49 -5.98 -7.76
N GLN A 184 -4.24 -5.61 -6.50
CA GLN A 184 -2.91 -5.21 -6.04
C GLN A 184 -2.28 -6.34 -5.23
N ILE A 185 -1.01 -6.65 -5.52
CA ILE A 185 -0.21 -7.56 -4.69
C ILE A 185 0.80 -6.68 -3.94
N VAL A 186 0.63 -6.58 -2.62
CA VAL A 186 1.50 -5.80 -1.75
C VAL A 186 2.40 -6.76 -1.00
N VAL A 187 3.71 -6.64 -1.24
CA VAL A 187 4.73 -7.38 -0.50
C VAL A 187 5.46 -6.39 0.40
N SER A 188 5.44 -6.65 1.71
CA SER A 188 6.09 -5.80 2.70
C SER A 188 6.98 -6.62 3.60
N ALA A 189 8.20 -6.14 3.86
CA ALA A 189 9.03 -6.66 4.93
C ALA A 189 8.59 -5.99 6.24
N ARG A 190 8.34 -6.79 7.28
CA ARG A 190 7.93 -6.30 8.60
C ARG A 190 8.84 -6.88 9.68
N PRO A 191 9.23 -6.11 10.70
CA PRO A 191 9.89 -6.66 11.88
C PRO A 191 9.04 -7.78 12.49
N VAL A 192 9.70 -8.83 12.95
CA VAL A 192 9.07 -9.87 13.77
C VAL A 192 9.17 -9.44 15.22
N ASP A 193 8.03 -9.36 15.91
CA ASP A 193 8.04 -9.06 17.34
C ASP A 193 8.36 -10.31 18.15
N LEU A 194 9.66 -10.52 18.36
CA LEU A 194 10.16 -11.59 19.22
C LEU A 194 10.13 -11.22 20.71
N HIS A 195 10.08 -9.92 21.05
CA HIS A 195 10.03 -9.47 22.45
C HIS A 195 8.70 -9.82 23.11
N SER A 196 7.58 -9.66 22.40
CA SER A 196 6.29 -10.12 22.94
C SER A 196 6.21 -11.63 23.06
N ALA A 197 6.78 -12.38 22.11
CA ALA A 197 6.85 -13.83 22.18
C ALA A 197 7.68 -14.30 23.39
N ALA A 198 8.84 -13.68 23.63
CA ALA A 198 9.66 -13.95 24.80
C ALA A 198 8.91 -13.66 26.11
N ARG A 199 8.29 -12.48 26.23
CA ARG A 199 7.47 -12.12 27.41
C ARG A 199 6.30 -13.06 27.65
N ALA A 200 5.59 -13.46 26.58
CA ALA A 200 4.48 -14.39 26.68
C ALA A 200 4.96 -15.76 27.20
N LEU A 201 6.12 -16.21 26.74
CA LEU A 201 6.73 -17.44 27.25
C LEU A 201 7.10 -17.30 28.73
N SER A 202 7.74 -16.18 29.12
CA SER A 202 8.07 -15.89 30.52
C SER A 202 6.86 -15.88 31.46
N GLN A 203 5.69 -15.43 30.98
CA GLN A 203 4.47 -15.40 31.78
C GLN A 203 3.85 -16.78 32.05
N VAL A 204 4.12 -17.76 31.18
CA VAL A 204 3.55 -19.11 31.29
C VAL A 204 4.48 -20.06 32.06
N MET A 205 5.76 -19.70 32.19
CA MET A 205 6.81 -20.52 32.81
C MET A 205 6.46 -21.01 34.23
N ASP A 206 5.91 -20.15 35.08
CA ASP A 206 5.57 -20.48 36.47
C ASP A 206 4.42 -21.51 36.61
N GLY A 207 3.66 -21.73 35.53
CA GLY A 207 2.56 -22.68 35.47
C GLY A 207 2.92 -24.02 34.83
N LEU A 208 4.18 -24.23 34.43
CA LEU A 208 4.59 -25.43 33.72
C LEU A 208 4.72 -26.63 34.67
N PRO A 209 4.21 -27.82 34.29
CA PRO A 209 4.09 -28.97 35.19
C PRO A 209 5.43 -29.65 35.53
N HIS A 210 6.48 -29.45 34.73
CA HIS A 210 7.78 -30.12 34.91
C HIS A 210 8.93 -29.10 34.90
N PRO A 211 9.89 -29.15 35.85
CA PRO A 211 10.96 -28.17 35.96
C PRO A 211 11.85 -28.07 34.71
N ALA A 212 12.19 -29.21 34.09
CA ALA A 212 12.96 -29.21 32.85
C ALA A 212 12.25 -28.47 31.68
N LEU A 213 10.92 -28.46 31.66
CA LEU A 213 10.15 -27.73 30.65
C LEU A 213 10.20 -26.21 30.91
N ALA A 214 10.19 -25.82 32.19
CA ALA A 214 10.36 -24.42 32.59
C ALA A 214 11.77 -23.90 32.25
N GLU A 215 12.79 -24.72 32.46
CA GLU A 215 14.17 -24.40 32.07
C GLU A 215 14.31 -24.26 30.54
N ALA A 216 13.79 -25.22 29.77
CA ALA A 216 13.78 -25.12 28.30
C ALA A 216 13.02 -23.89 27.78
N ALA A 217 11.91 -23.52 28.41
CA ALA A 217 11.15 -22.32 28.09
C ALA A 217 11.95 -21.03 28.42
N ALA A 218 12.66 -21.00 29.55
CA ALA A 218 13.53 -19.89 29.92
C ALA A 218 14.66 -19.69 28.89
N ASP A 219 15.29 -20.78 28.48
CA ASP A 219 16.36 -20.79 27.49
C ASP A 219 15.85 -20.29 26.14
N HIS A 220 14.66 -20.73 25.73
CA HIS A 220 14.05 -20.26 24.50
C HIS A 220 13.68 -18.77 24.57
N ALA A 221 13.14 -18.28 25.69
CA ALA A 221 12.85 -16.86 25.86
C ALA A 221 14.12 -16.00 25.72
N ARG A 222 15.22 -16.41 26.37
CA ARG A 222 16.53 -15.74 26.23
C ARG A 222 17.04 -15.77 24.79
N PHE A 223 16.90 -16.90 24.10
CA PHE A 223 17.27 -17.00 22.68
C PHE A 223 16.46 -16.04 21.80
N LEU A 224 15.15 -15.91 22.05
CA LEU A 224 14.29 -14.99 21.28
C LEU A 224 14.67 -13.52 21.50
N GLU A 225 14.96 -13.11 22.75
CA GLU A 225 15.43 -11.75 23.06
C GLU A 225 16.78 -11.43 22.39
N ASP A 226 17.70 -12.39 22.44
CA ASP A 226 19.02 -12.26 21.83
C ASP A 226 18.95 -12.20 20.30
N LEU A 227 18.07 -13.01 19.69
CA LEU A 227 17.78 -12.96 18.26
C LEU A 227 17.14 -11.62 17.84
N ALA A 228 16.22 -11.10 18.65
CA ALA A 228 15.57 -9.81 18.43
C ALA A 228 16.59 -8.67 18.43
N THR A 229 17.53 -8.70 19.39
CA THR A 229 18.52 -7.64 19.58
C THR A 229 19.61 -7.66 18.50
N ARG A 230 20.06 -8.86 18.10
CA ARG A 230 21.25 -8.98 17.22
C ARG A 230 20.93 -9.01 15.73
N ARG A 231 19.73 -9.43 15.33
CA ARG A 231 19.46 -9.77 13.91
C ARG A 231 18.27 -9.08 13.27
N ASP A 232 17.51 -8.27 14.01
CA ASP A 232 16.29 -7.58 13.53
C ASP A 232 15.49 -8.41 12.51
N PRO A 233 14.98 -9.58 12.93
CA PRO A 233 14.42 -10.54 11.99
C PRO A 233 13.19 -9.95 11.29
N LEU A 234 13.22 -9.97 9.95
CA LEU A 234 12.12 -9.52 9.11
C LEU A 234 11.28 -10.70 8.62
N ARG A 235 9.96 -10.57 8.68
CA ARG A 235 9.02 -11.45 7.98
C ARG A 235 8.48 -10.75 6.74
N ARG A 236 8.27 -11.52 5.67
CA ARG A 236 7.52 -11.05 4.50
C ARG A 236 6.03 -11.22 4.76
N GLN A 237 5.28 -10.16 4.57
CA GLN A 237 3.82 -10.23 4.46
C GLN A 237 3.43 -10.00 3.01
N VAL A 238 2.60 -10.91 2.48
CA VAL A 238 2.01 -10.77 1.15
C VAL A 238 0.52 -10.56 1.33
N LEU A 239 0.02 -9.43 0.83
CA LEU A 239 -1.39 -9.09 0.82
C LEU A 239 -1.86 -8.95 -0.63
N ILE A 240 -2.99 -9.56 -0.95
CA ILE A 240 -3.65 -9.40 -2.24
C ILE A 240 -4.92 -8.59 -1.99
N VAL A 241 -5.01 -7.42 -2.59
CA VAL A 241 -6.16 -6.50 -2.45
C VAL A 241 -6.99 -6.57 -3.71
N THR A 242 -8.20 -7.12 -3.59
CA THR A 242 -9.19 -7.09 -4.67
C THR A 242 -10.06 -5.85 -4.51
N ARG A 243 -10.38 -5.17 -5.62
CA ARG A 243 -11.23 -3.98 -5.63
C ARG A 243 -12.35 -4.13 -6.65
N THR A 244 -13.54 -3.64 -6.34
CA THR A 244 -14.65 -3.53 -7.31
C THR A 244 -14.44 -2.33 -8.23
N SER A 245 -15.06 -2.36 -9.40
CA SER A 245 -15.16 -1.15 -10.22
C SER A 245 -15.99 -0.08 -9.50
N PRO A 246 -15.69 1.23 -9.69
CA PRO A 246 -16.53 2.29 -9.14
C PRO A 246 -17.98 2.14 -9.62
N GLY A 247 -18.93 2.18 -8.68
CA GLY A 247 -20.37 2.04 -8.97
C GLY A 247 -20.85 0.62 -9.23
N GLU A 248 -20.00 -0.41 -9.10
CA GLU A 248 -20.42 -1.80 -9.16
C GLU A 248 -21.40 -2.11 -8.03
N ARG A 249 -22.64 -2.43 -8.40
CA ARG A 249 -23.71 -2.76 -7.45
C ARG A 249 -23.67 -4.26 -7.16
N GLY A 250 -22.92 -4.63 -6.14
CA GLY A 250 -22.87 -5.99 -5.65
C GLY A 250 -22.44 -5.99 -4.20
N GLU A 251 -23.36 -6.33 -3.31
CA GLU A 251 -23.03 -6.55 -1.91
C GLU A 251 -21.99 -7.68 -1.83
N HIS A 252 -20.93 -7.50 -1.03
CA HIS A 252 -19.85 -8.49 -0.87
C HIS A 252 -19.08 -8.85 -2.15
N ALA A 253 -19.16 -8.04 -3.21
CA ALA A 253 -18.52 -8.36 -4.49
C ALA A 253 -16.98 -8.35 -4.42
N ALA A 254 -16.39 -7.50 -3.58
CA ALA A 254 -14.94 -7.54 -3.33
C ALA A 254 -14.57 -8.82 -2.56
N ARG A 255 -15.39 -9.17 -1.56
CA ARG A 255 -15.19 -10.33 -0.72
C ARG A 255 -15.29 -11.66 -1.48
N ARG A 256 -16.27 -11.80 -2.38
CA ARG A 256 -16.40 -12.99 -3.25
C ARG A 256 -15.19 -13.19 -4.15
N ARG A 257 -14.63 -12.10 -4.69
CA ARG A 257 -13.40 -12.13 -5.50
C ARG A 257 -12.18 -12.52 -4.67
N ALA A 258 -12.08 -12.01 -3.45
CA ALA A 258 -11.04 -12.44 -2.51
C ALA A 258 -11.13 -13.94 -2.22
N ASP A 259 -12.33 -14.48 -1.98
CA ASP A 259 -12.51 -15.93 -1.80
C ASP A 259 -12.20 -16.75 -3.05
N GLN A 260 -12.50 -16.22 -4.23
CA GLN A 260 -12.10 -16.83 -5.49
C GLN A 260 -10.56 -16.88 -5.61
N ALA A 261 -9.88 -15.79 -5.26
CA ALA A 261 -8.41 -15.77 -5.23
C ALA A 261 -7.86 -16.80 -4.25
N VAL A 262 -8.43 -16.92 -3.04
CA VAL A 262 -8.07 -17.98 -2.07
C VAL A 262 -8.22 -19.37 -2.68
N ARG A 263 -9.37 -19.69 -3.29
CA ARG A 263 -9.62 -21.01 -3.90
C ARG A 263 -8.62 -21.36 -5.01
N VAL A 264 -8.26 -20.39 -5.85
CA VAL A 264 -7.32 -20.64 -6.96
C VAL A 264 -5.89 -20.75 -6.42
N LEU A 265 -5.50 -19.87 -5.50
CA LEU A 265 -4.13 -19.80 -4.99
C LEU A 265 -3.82 -20.88 -3.95
N SER A 266 -4.80 -21.42 -3.22
CA SER A 266 -4.57 -22.52 -2.28
C SER A 266 -3.99 -23.77 -2.96
N GLY A 267 -4.25 -23.95 -4.27
CA GLY A 267 -3.66 -25.03 -5.07
C GLY A 267 -2.16 -24.88 -5.34
N LEU A 268 -1.57 -23.70 -5.09
CA LEU A 268 -0.15 -23.43 -5.31
C LEU A 268 0.75 -23.83 -4.11
N GLY A 269 0.18 -24.48 -3.09
CA GLY A 269 0.91 -24.78 -1.85
C GLY A 269 1.22 -23.55 -0.99
N VAL A 270 0.56 -22.42 -1.25
CA VAL A 270 0.55 -21.26 -0.34
C VAL A 270 -0.62 -21.35 0.62
N THR A 271 -0.40 -20.98 1.87
CA THR A 271 -1.51 -20.76 2.80
C THR A 271 -2.13 -19.41 2.46
N THR A 272 -3.41 -19.42 2.10
CA THR A 272 -4.16 -18.21 1.77
C THR A 272 -5.42 -18.14 2.61
N ARG A 273 -5.75 -16.94 3.07
CA ARG A 273 -7.01 -16.68 3.77
C ARG A 273 -7.48 -15.27 3.50
N THR A 274 -8.77 -15.11 3.32
CA THR A 274 -9.35 -13.77 3.29
C THR A 274 -9.37 -13.20 4.70
N LEU A 275 -9.01 -11.91 4.84
CA LEU A 275 -8.97 -11.20 6.11
C LEU A 275 -10.38 -10.79 6.54
N ASP A 276 -10.66 -10.88 7.83
CA ASP A 276 -11.84 -10.34 8.50
C ASP A 276 -11.60 -8.88 8.91
N GLY A 277 -12.62 -8.20 9.47
CA GLY A 277 -12.53 -6.79 9.82
C GLY A 277 -11.38 -6.46 10.78
N THR A 278 -11.13 -7.32 11.75
CA THR A 278 -10.04 -7.15 12.72
C THR A 278 -8.66 -7.31 12.07
N ALA A 279 -8.46 -8.33 11.23
CA ALA A 279 -7.20 -8.55 10.56
C ALA A 279 -6.93 -7.52 9.46
N VAL A 280 -7.96 -7.03 8.76
CA VAL A 280 -7.85 -5.90 7.82
C VAL A 280 -7.41 -4.64 8.56
N THR A 281 -8.05 -4.33 9.70
CA THR A 281 -7.68 -3.18 10.53
C THR A 281 -6.23 -3.28 10.98
N ALA A 282 -5.80 -4.45 11.45
CA ALA A 282 -4.39 -4.70 11.81
C ALA A 282 -3.43 -4.56 10.62
N ALA A 283 -3.82 -5.06 9.44
CA ALA A 283 -3.00 -4.96 8.24
C ALA A 283 -2.81 -3.49 7.81
N ILE A 284 -3.88 -2.70 7.77
CA ILE A 284 -3.85 -1.27 7.43
C ILE A 284 -3.07 -0.48 8.48
N ALA A 285 -3.36 -0.67 9.77
CA ALA A 285 -2.70 0.05 10.85
C ALA A 285 -1.19 -0.16 10.81
N ALA A 286 -0.75 -1.40 10.62
CA ALA A 286 0.67 -1.70 10.57
C ALA A 286 1.30 -1.41 9.20
N SER A 287 0.52 -1.09 8.15
CA SER A 287 1.05 -0.47 6.92
C SER A 287 1.29 1.04 7.11
N ALA A 288 0.50 1.71 7.97
CA ALA A 288 0.72 3.10 8.33
C ALA A 288 1.84 3.28 9.36
N ASP A 289 2.00 2.33 10.28
CA ASP A 289 3.08 2.30 11.27
C ASP A 289 3.69 0.87 11.36
N PRO A 290 4.72 0.58 10.55
CA PRO A 290 5.37 -0.73 10.50
C PRO A 290 6.09 -1.14 11.79
N TYR A 291 6.47 -0.17 12.62
CA TYR A 291 7.21 -0.38 13.87
C TYR A 291 6.28 -0.48 15.08
N ARG A 292 4.97 -0.36 14.87
CA ARG A 292 3.99 -0.52 15.93
C ARG A 292 4.09 -1.94 16.52
N PRO A 293 4.33 -2.09 17.84
CA PRO A 293 4.36 -3.41 18.44
C PRO A 293 2.99 -4.08 18.29
N PRO A 294 2.93 -5.35 17.84
CA PRO A 294 1.68 -6.07 17.72
C PRO A 294 1.00 -6.19 19.09
N ARG A 295 -0.32 -5.97 19.11
CA ARG A 295 -1.12 -6.07 20.33
C ARG A 295 -1.70 -7.47 20.47
N PRO A 296 -1.56 -8.11 21.65
CA PRO A 296 -2.27 -9.35 21.95
C PRO A 296 -3.77 -9.15 21.78
N GLY A 297 -4.47 -10.07 21.12
CA GLY A 297 -5.92 -10.01 20.89
C GLY A 297 -6.38 -9.25 19.64
N GLY A 298 -5.45 -8.79 18.79
CA GLY A 298 -5.79 -8.08 17.55
C GLY A 298 -6.19 -6.62 17.77
N LEU A 299 -6.59 -5.94 16.69
CA LEU A 299 -7.16 -4.59 16.76
C LEU A 299 -8.66 -4.68 16.52
N ALA A 300 -9.43 -4.05 17.40
CA ALA A 300 -10.84 -3.82 17.19
C ALA A 300 -11.05 -3.00 15.90
N ALA A 301 -12.09 -3.31 15.13
CA ALA A 301 -12.51 -2.47 14.01
C ALA A 301 -12.88 -1.06 14.53
N PRO A 302 -12.82 -0.01 13.69
CA PRO A 302 -13.03 1.37 14.12
C PRO A 302 -14.31 1.61 14.96
N ASP A 303 -15.39 0.90 14.64
CA ASP A 303 -16.69 1.04 15.30
C ASP A 303 -17.03 -0.11 16.27
N ALA A 304 -16.07 -1.02 16.52
CA ALA A 304 -16.29 -2.15 17.40
C ALA A 304 -16.25 -1.70 18.88
N VAL A 305 -17.29 -2.03 19.63
CA VAL A 305 -17.39 -1.75 21.07
C VAL A 305 -16.34 -2.56 21.82
N ILE A 306 -15.38 -1.87 22.45
CA ILE A 306 -14.35 -2.50 23.28
C ILE A 306 -14.88 -2.64 24.71
N THR A 307 -15.23 -3.85 25.11
CA THR A 307 -15.58 -4.16 26.51
C THR A 307 -14.35 -4.64 27.26
N SER A 308 -14.07 -4.08 28.45
CA SER A 308 -13.10 -4.68 29.37
C SER A 308 -13.81 -5.67 30.29
N THR A 309 -13.23 -6.85 30.47
CA THR A 309 -13.67 -7.77 31.53
C THR A 309 -13.24 -7.17 32.88
N PRO A 310 -14.14 -7.09 33.88
CA PRO A 310 -13.80 -6.57 35.19
C PRO A 310 -12.66 -7.39 35.78
N HIS A 311 -11.58 -6.71 36.17
CA HIS A 311 -10.39 -7.34 36.71
C HIS A 311 -10.77 -8.00 38.04
N HIS A 312 -10.83 -9.34 38.08
CA HIS A 312 -11.03 -10.08 39.32
C HIS A 312 -9.79 -9.86 40.20
N ARG A 313 -9.84 -8.87 41.10
CA ARG A 313 -8.82 -8.70 42.15
C ARG A 313 -8.79 -9.99 42.97
N ARG A 314 -7.77 -10.83 42.75
CA ARG A 314 -7.47 -11.96 43.63
C ARG A 314 -7.17 -11.38 45.02
N ARG A 315 -8.09 -11.61 45.97
CA ARG A 315 -7.88 -11.29 47.38
C ARG A 315 -6.65 -12.08 47.86
N PRO A 316 -5.64 -11.45 48.49
CA PRO A 316 -4.52 -12.18 49.04
C PRO A 316 -5.04 -13.13 50.12
N ARG A 317 -4.68 -14.41 50.02
CA ARG A 317 -4.91 -15.39 51.09
C ARG A 317 -4.10 -14.92 52.30
N ARG A 318 -4.78 -14.62 53.41
CA ARG A 318 -4.13 -14.47 54.72
C ARG A 318 -3.44 -15.79 55.03
N SER A 319 -2.11 -15.76 55.12
CA SER A 319 -1.33 -16.80 55.75
C SER A 319 -1.58 -16.73 57.25
N GLU A 320 -2.32 -17.70 57.78
CA GLU A 320 -2.27 -18.04 59.21
C GLU A 320 -0.89 -18.66 59.47
N GLN A 321 -0.10 -18.00 60.31
CA GLN A 321 1.11 -18.57 60.90
C GLN A 321 0.74 -19.23 62.24
N PRO A 322 1.43 -20.32 62.61
CA PRO A 322 1.10 -21.16 63.77
C PRO A 322 1.35 -20.48 65.12
#